data_AF-X1F1B3-F1
#
_entry.id   AF-X1F1B3-F1
#
_cell.length_a   1.000
_cell.length_b   1.000
_cell.length_c   1.000
_cell.angle_alpha   90.00
_cell.angle_beta   90.00
_cell.angle_gamma   90.00
#
_symmetry.space_group_name_H-M   'P 1'
#
loop_
_entity.id
_entity.type
_entity.pdbx_description
1 polymer ?
#
loop_
_entity_poly.entity_id
_entity_poly.type
_entity_poly.pdbx_seq_one_letter_code
_entity_poly.pdbx_strand_id
1 'polypeptide(L)'
;MNISMEQSKKTYKIKENKCLYVASILMLLYSLLEIADSIAIILIAFNIIPNLYLEWGIPIIQQLMETQPLSLAPLFWAFTMMRTVSAIGLMKNLLWGFWIGISSLLITMILAVLFLPIGAFEILGCAIIFILLVMGYCKDRPII
;
A
#
# COMPACT_ATOMS: atom_id res chain seq x y z
N MET A 1 -24.77 10.03 42.45
CA MET A 1 -23.93 10.68 41.43
C MET A 1 -22.70 9.81 41.21
N ASN A 2 -22.76 8.81 40.31
CA ASN A 2 -21.59 8.11 39.75
C ASN A 2 -21.98 7.08 38.67
N ILE A 3 -22.79 7.48 37.68
CA ILE A 3 -23.17 6.63 36.53
C ILE A 3 -22.35 7.02 35.28
N SER A 4 -21.44 8.00 35.36
CA SER A 4 -20.80 8.61 34.19
C SER A 4 -19.41 8.07 33.81
N MET A 5 -18.87 7.05 34.48
CA MET A 5 -17.55 6.49 34.12
C MET A 5 -17.61 5.11 33.47
N GLU A 6 -18.80 4.54 33.31
CA GLU A 6 -19.01 3.22 32.68
C GLU A 6 -19.60 3.33 31.26
N GLN A 7 -19.45 4.49 30.60
CA GLN A 7 -19.61 4.56 29.15
C GLN A 7 -18.36 3.98 28.48
N SER A 8 -18.32 2.65 28.50
CA SER A 8 -17.88 1.79 27.40
C SER A 8 -16.82 2.41 26.48
N LYS A 9 -15.55 2.02 26.68
CA LYS A 9 -14.61 1.87 25.56
C LYS A 9 -15.23 0.89 24.57
N LYS A 10 -16.16 1.38 23.75
CA LYS A 10 -16.76 0.61 22.67
C LYS A 10 -15.65 0.47 21.64
N THR A 11 -14.94 -0.65 21.68
CA THR A 11 -13.88 -0.94 20.69
C THR A 11 -14.55 -1.09 19.33
N TYR A 12 -14.58 -0.01 18.56
CA TYR A 12 -15.15 0.00 17.22
C TYR A 12 -14.34 -0.96 16.35
N LYS A 13 -15.02 -1.98 15.82
CA LYS A 13 -14.38 -2.96 14.92
C LYS A 13 -14.38 -2.38 13.52
N ILE A 14 -13.25 -2.48 12.81
CA ILE A 14 -13.16 -2.00 11.42
C ILE A 14 -14.26 -2.55 10.51
N LYS A 15 -14.74 -3.78 10.74
CA LYS A 15 -15.82 -4.42 9.97
C LYS A 15 -17.11 -3.60 9.93
N GLU A 16 -17.31 -2.72 10.89
CA GLU A 16 -18.47 -1.83 10.95
C GLU A 16 -18.33 -0.62 10.01
N ASN A 17 -17.10 -0.23 9.68
CA ASN A 17 -16.78 0.74 8.65
C ASN A 17 -16.45 0.00 7.35
N LYS A 18 -17.49 -0.32 6.57
CA LYS A 18 -17.37 -1.15 5.35
C LYS A 18 -16.33 -0.60 4.36
N CYS A 19 -16.25 0.72 4.19
CA CYS A 19 -15.30 1.34 3.27
C CYS A 19 -13.86 1.13 3.73
N LEU A 20 -13.55 1.39 5.02
CA LEU A 20 -12.22 1.11 5.56
C LEU A 20 -11.89 -0.37 5.55
N TYR A 21 -12.86 -1.23 5.85
CA TYR A 21 -12.66 -2.67 5.83
C TYR A 21 -12.28 -3.16 4.43
N VAL A 22 -13.03 -2.75 3.40
CA VAL A 22 -12.71 -3.08 2.01
C VAL A 22 -11.36 -2.47 1.61
N ALA A 23 -11.08 -1.21 1.97
CA ALA A 23 -9.79 -0.58 1.72
C ALA A 23 -8.63 -1.35 2.36
N SER A 24 -8.81 -1.85 3.59
CA SER A 24 -7.79 -2.64 4.29
C SER A 24 -7.51 -3.98 3.62
N ILE A 25 -8.55 -4.65 3.10
CA ILE A 25 -8.40 -5.89 2.33
C ILE A 25 -7.69 -5.60 1.01
N LEU A 26 -8.10 -4.56 0.28
CA LEU A 26 -7.45 -4.18 -0.97
C LEU A 26 -5.98 -3.79 -0.75
N MET A 27 -5.68 -3.03 0.32
CA MET A 27 -4.31 -2.69 0.70
C MET A 27 -3.49 -3.94 1.03
N LEU A 28 -4.08 -4.93 1.70
CA LEU A 28 -3.42 -6.21 1.98
C LEU A 28 -3.13 -6.97 0.68
N LEU A 29 -4.11 -7.10 -0.21
CA LEU A 29 -3.92 -7.75 -1.52
C LEU A 29 -2.82 -7.06 -2.31
N TYR A 30 -2.78 -5.73 -2.30
CA TYR A 30 -1.72 -4.97 -2.93
C TYR A 30 -0.36 -5.21 -2.28
N SER A 31 -0.31 -5.29 -0.96
CA SER A 31 0.94 -5.61 -0.24
C SER A 31 1.48 -6.99 -0.62
N LEU A 32 0.62 -7.95 -0.96
CA LEU A 32 1.07 -9.26 -1.45
C LEU A 32 1.72 -9.17 -2.83
N LEU A 33 1.23 -8.29 -3.71
CA LEU A 33 1.88 -8.01 -4.99
C LEU A 33 3.26 -7.38 -4.78
N GLU A 34 3.36 -6.39 -3.90
CA GLU A 34 4.62 -5.72 -3.55
C GLU A 34 5.63 -6.67 -2.88
N ILE A 35 5.16 -7.63 -2.06
CA ILE A 35 6.00 -8.72 -1.55
C ILE A 35 6.51 -9.59 -2.70
N ALA A 36 5.65 -9.91 -3.67
CA ALA A 36 6.06 -10.68 -4.84
C ALA A 36 7.11 -9.92 -5.67
N ASP A 37 6.95 -8.62 -5.88
CA ASP A 37 7.94 -7.75 -6.55
C ASP A 37 9.26 -7.70 -5.77
N SER A 38 9.17 -7.59 -4.44
CA SER A 38 10.33 -7.59 -3.54
C SER A 38 11.11 -8.91 -3.55
N ILE A 39 10.44 -10.04 -3.80
CA ILE A 39 11.09 -11.33 -4.00
C ILE A 39 11.64 -11.41 -5.43
N ALA A 40 10.86 -10.98 -6.43
CA ALA A 40 11.24 -11.00 -7.84
C ALA A 40 12.55 -10.25 -8.07
N ILE A 41 12.74 -9.07 -7.48
CA ILE A 41 13.97 -8.28 -7.65
C ILE A 41 15.22 -9.00 -7.12
N ILE A 42 15.08 -9.79 -6.05
CA ILE A 42 16.16 -10.63 -5.54
C ILE A 42 16.44 -11.78 -6.52
N LEU A 43 15.39 -12.47 -6.99
CA LEU A 43 15.54 -13.57 -7.94
C LEU A 43 16.14 -13.12 -9.28
N ILE A 44 15.77 -11.94 -9.77
CA ILE A 44 16.36 -11.30 -10.96
C ILE A 44 17.84 -11.00 -10.70
N ALA A 45 18.20 -10.45 -9.54
CA ALA A 45 19.60 -10.15 -9.20
C ALA A 45 20.51 -11.39 -9.21
N PHE A 46 19.96 -12.57 -8.86
CA PHE A 46 20.67 -13.84 -8.91
C PHE A 46 20.51 -14.59 -10.24
N ASN A 47 19.88 -13.98 -11.25
CA ASN A 47 19.59 -14.58 -12.55
C ASN A 47 18.79 -15.89 -12.46
N ILE A 48 17.95 -16.04 -11.43
CA ILE A 48 17.07 -17.21 -11.24
C ILE A 48 15.85 -17.12 -12.15
N ILE A 49 15.34 -15.89 -12.36
CA ILE A 49 14.22 -15.59 -13.25
C ILE A 49 14.62 -14.47 -14.22
N PRO A 50 13.99 -14.36 -15.40
CA PRO A 50 14.23 -13.23 -16.31
C PRO A 50 13.75 -11.91 -15.68
N ASN A 51 14.30 -10.79 -16.16
CA ASN A 51 13.79 -9.47 -15.79
C ASN A 51 12.34 -9.34 -16.25
N LEU A 52 11.40 -9.26 -15.30
CA LEU A 52 9.96 -9.13 -15.57
C LEU A 52 9.57 -7.68 -15.90
N TYR A 53 10.47 -6.72 -15.71
CA TYR A 53 10.22 -5.30 -15.86
C TYR A 53 10.91 -4.76 -17.12
N LEU A 54 10.53 -5.30 -18.29
CA LEU A 54 11.22 -5.10 -19.58
C LEU A 54 11.03 -3.70 -20.20
N GLU A 55 10.04 -2.91 -19.76
CA GLU A 55 9.68 -1.63 -20.38
C GLU A 55 9.44 -0.54 -19.32
N TRP A 56 10.53 0.04 -18.80
CA TRP A 56 10.40 1.23 -17.95
C TRP A 56 10.37 2.49 -18.81
N GLY A 57 9.54 3.46 -18.42
CA GLY A 57 9.46 4.76 -19.10
C GLY A 57 10.72 5.61 -18.97
N ILE A 58 11.68 5.21 -18.13
CA ILE A 58 12.92 5.96 -17.85
C ILE A 58 14.15 5.08 -18.10
N PRO A 59 15.02 5.44 -19.06
CA PRO A 59 16.21 4.66 -19.42
C PRO A 59 17.17 4.36 -18.27
N ILE A 60 17.37 5.30 -17.34
CA ILE A 60 18.30 5.08 -16.21
C ILE A 60 17.81 3.99 -15.28
N ILE A 61 16.50 3.89 -15.05
CA ILE A 61 15.92 2.88 -14.16
C ILE A 61 15.94 1.52 -14.84
N GLN A 62 15.69 1.48 -16.15
CA GLN A 62 15.87 0.27 -16.95
C GLN A 62 17.32 -0.24 -16.87
N GLN A 63 18.29 0.65 -17.08
CA GLN A 63 19.71 0.29 -16.98
C GLN A 63 20.07 -0.22 -15.57
N LEU A 64 19.54 0.39 -14.51
CA LEU A 64 19.73 -0.08 -13.14
C LEU A 64 19.12 -1.47 -12.93
N MET A 65 17.93 -1.75 -13.46
CA MET A 65 17.31 -3.08 -13.38
C MET A 65 18.10 -4.16 -14.13
N GLU A 66 18.73 -3.82 -15.25
CA GLU A 66 19.53 -4.76 -16.04
C GLU A 66 20.92 -5.01 -15.45
N THR A 67 21.57 -3.96 -14.92
CA THR A 67 22.97 -4.03 -14.49
C THR A 67 23.13 -4.27 -12.99
N GLN A 68 22.26 -3.68 -12.17
CA GLN A 68 22.35 -3.67 -10.71
C GLN A 68 20.96 -3.69 -10.06
N PRO A 69 20.11 -4.69 -10.33
CA PRO A 69 18.71 -4.71 -9.84
C PRO A 69 18.60 -4.57 -8.32
N LEU A 70 19.56 -5.10 -7.57
CA LEU A 70 19.56 -5.01 -6.10
C LEU A 70 19.67 -3.56 -5.58
N SER A 71 20.17 -2.62 -6.38
CA SER A 71 20.20 -1.19 -6.03
C SER A 71 18.79 -0.58 -5.89
N LEU A 72 17.80 -1.16 -6.56
CA LEU A 72 16.40 -0.74 -6.51
C LEU A 72 15.60 -1.47 -5.43
N ALA A 73 16.12 -2.57 -4.87
CA ALA A 73 15.45 -3.35 -3.83
C ALA A 73 14.98 -2.51 -2.61
N PRO A 74 15.76 -1.53 -2.09
CA PRO A 74 15.28 -0.67 -1.00
C PRO A 74 13.98 0.07 -1.31
N LEU A 75 13.75 0.44 -2.57
CA LEU A 75 12.53 1.11 -3.00
C LEU A 75 11.32 0.17 -2.89
N PHE A 76 11.41 -1.03 -3.48
CA PHE A 76 10.36 -2.05 -3.42
C PHE A 76 10.06 -2.46 -1.97
N TRP A 77 11.10 -2.65 -1.15
CA TRP A 77 10.94 -3.00 0.25
C TRP A 77 10.29 -1.89 1.07
N ALA A 78 10.62 -0.62 0.80
CA ALA A 78 9.98 0.51 1.47
C ALA A 78 8.47 0.55 1.19
N PHE A 79 8.05 0.42 -0.08
CA PHE A 79 6.63 0.39 -0.44
C PHE A 79 5.91 -0.83 0.14
N THR A 80 6.54 -2.00 0.06
CA THR A 80 6.06 -3.24 0.67
C THR A 80 5.82 -3.06 2.17
N MET A 81 6.80 -2.52 2.90
CA MET A 81 6.68 -2.28 4.33
C MET A 81 5.57 -1.28 4.62
N MET A 82 5.54 -0.13 3.94
CA MET A 82 4.50 0.89 4.16
C MET A 82 3.09 0.34 3.93
N ARG A 83 2.85 -0.39 2.84
CA ARG A 83 1.53 -0.97 2.55
C ARG A 83 1.15 -2.09 3.50
N THR A 84 2.08 -2.98 3.84
CA THR A 84 1.83 -4.06 4.80
C THR A 84 1.49 -3.51 6.17
N VAL A 85 2.31 -2.57 6.67
CA VAL A 85 2.13 -1.92 7.96
C VAL A 85 0.82 -1.13 7.98
N SER A 86 0.53 -0.36 6.92
CA SER A 86 -0.76 0.32 6.76
C SER A 86 -1.95 -0.63 6.79
N ALA A 87 -1.91 -1.73 6.02
CA ALA A 87 -2.99 -2.71 5.98
C ALA A 87 -3.24 -3.33 7.37
N ILE A 88 -2.18 -3.70 8.09
CA ILE A 88 -2.28 -4.22 9.46
C ILE A 88 -2.87 -3.17 10.41
N GLY A 89 -2.40 -1.91 10.32
CA GLY A 89 -2.91 -0.82 11.13
C GLY A 89 -4.39 -0.56 10.88
N LEU A 90 -4.80 -0.52 9.61
CA LEU A 90 -6.21 -0.40 9.20
C LEU A 90 -7.03 -1.57 9.75
N MET A 91 -6.60 -2.83 9.58
CA MET A 91 -7.32 -3.99 10.12
C MET A 91 -7.53 -3.95 11.63
N LYS A 92 -6.62 -3.29 12.36
CA LYS A 92 -6.72 -3.05 13.80
C LYS A 92 -7.49 -1.76 14.15
N ASN A 93 -8.06 -1.08 13.16
CA ASN A 93 -8.75 0.21 13.26
C ASN A 93 -7.90 1.34 13.85
N LEU A 94 -6.60 1.38 13.50
CA LEU A 94 -5.62 2.33 14.05
C LEU A 94 -5.35 3.52 13.11
N LEU A 95 -5.30 4.72 13.66
CA LEU A 95 -5.15 5.99 12.92
C LEU A 95 -3.82 6.10 12.17
N TRP A 96 -2.74 5.57 12.74
CA TRP A 96 -1.47 5.56 12.04
C TRP A 96 -1.51 4.69 10.78
N GLY A 97 -2.30 3.60 10.76
CA GLY A 97 -2.44 2.73 9.59
C GLY A 97 -3.09 3.47 8.41
N PHE A 98 -4.06 4.32 8.72
CA PHE A 98 -4.69 5.21 7.75
C PHE A 98 -3.70 6.21 7.16
N TRP A 99 -2.97 6.96 7.99
CA TRP A 99 -2.05 8.00 7.49
C TRP A 99 -0.87 7.43 6.71
N ILE A 100 -0.32 6.29 7.14
CA ILE A 100 0.70 5.58 6.35
C ILE A 100 0.13 5.16 4.99
N GLY A 101 -1.11 4.67 4.96
CA GLY A 101 -1.78 4.24 3.72
C GLY A 101 -2.04 5.40 2.76
N ILE A 102 -2.57 6.52 3.25
CA ILE A 102 -2.75 7.73 2.44
C ILE A 102 -1.41 8.19 1.85
N SER A 103 -0.36 8.23 2.68
CA SER A 103 0.96 8.68 2.25
C SER A 103 1.56 7.74 1.20
N SER A 104 1.51 6.43 1.42
CA SER A 104 2.05 5.45 0.47
C SER A 104 1.32 5.53 -0.88
N LEU A 105 -0.02 5.60 -0.88
CA LEU A 105 -0.82 5.69 -2.11
C LEU A 105 -0.53 6.97 -2.90
N LEU A 106 -0.41 8.13 -2.24
CA LEU A 106 -0.08 9.39 -2.91
C LEU A 106 1.32 9.33 -3.54
N ILE A 107 2.31 8.83 -2.80
CA ILE A 107 3.67 8.68 -3.33
C ILE A 107 3.67 7.70 -4.51
N THR A 108 2.98 6.55 -4.40
CA THR A 108 2.88 5.60 -5.50
C THR A 108 2.22 6.23 -6.73
N MET A 109 1.12 6.98 -6.58
CA MET A 109 0.48 7.64 -7.73
C MET A 109 1.38 8.66 -8.43
N ILE A 110 2.23 9.37 -7.67
CA ILE A 110 3.24 10.30 -8.23
C ILE A 110 4.31 9.51 -8.99
N LEU A 111 4.82 8.43 -8.39
CA LEU A 111 5.89 7.64 -8.98
C LEU A 111 5.42 6.76 -10.14
N ALA A 112 4.19 6.25 -10.13
CA ALA A 112 3.65 5.32 -11.12
C ALA A 112 3.66 5.90 -12.55
N VAL A 113 3.67 7.22 -12.70
CA VAL A 113 3.85 7.91 -14.00
C VAL A 113 5.18 7.53 -14.66
N LEU A 114 6.20 7.15 -13.89
CA LEU A 114 7.51 6.73 -14.38
C LEU A 114 7.52 5.30 -14.96
N PHE A 115 6.41 4.55 -14.83
CA PHE A 115 6.30 3.10 -15.09
C PHE A 115 5.25 2.76 -16.18
N LEU A 116 4.97 3.67 -17.11
CA LEU A 116 3.98 3.45 -18.17
C LEU A 116 4.41 2.33 -19.15
N PRO A 117 3.49 1.45 -19.61
CA PRO A 117 2.03 1.53 -19.47
C PRO A 117 1.44 0.87 -18.21
N ILE A 118 2.18 0.01 -17.52
CA ILE A 118 1.72 -0.71 -16.31
C ILE A 118 1.31 0.28 -15.21
N GLY A 119 1.99 1.43 -15.13
CA GLY A 119 1.69 2.51 -14.19
C GLY A 119 0.25 3.03 -14.24
N ALA A 120 -0.46 2.91 -15.36
CA ALA A 120 -1.87 3.34 -15.43
C ALA A 120 -2.79 2.46 -14.57
N PHE A 121 -2.58 1.14 -14.58
CA PHE A 121 -3.33 0.21 -13.73
C PHE A 121 -2.97 0.42 -12.26
N GLU A 122 -1.70 0.72 -11.97
CA GLU A 122 -1.23 1.05 -10.63
C GLU A 122 -1.93 2.29 -10.07
N ILE A 123 -2.00 3.37 -10.86
CA ILE A 123 -2.69 4.61 -10.49
C ILE A 123 -4.17 4.35 -10.21
N LEU A 124 -4.84 3.58 -11.07
CA LEU A 124 -6.25 3.26 -10.89
C LEU A 124 -6.49 2.47 -9.60
N GLY A 125 -5.68 1.44 -9.34
CA GLY A 125 -5.74 0.65 -8.11
C GLY A 125 -5.53 1.52 -6.87
N CYS A 126 -4.51 2.38 -6.90
CA CYS A 126 -4.23 3.31 -5.82
C CYS A 126 -5.38 4.30 -5.58
N ALA A 127 -5.95 4.87 -6.65
CA ALA A 127 -7.04 5.83 -6.56
C ALA A 127 -8.31 5.21 -5.94
N ILE A 128 -8.64 3.97 -6.30
CA ILE A 128 -9.79 3.25 -5.71
C ILE A 128 -9.59 3.08 -4.21
N ILE A 129 -8.41 2.62 -3.77
CA ILE A 129 -8.13 2.44 -2.33
C ILE A 129 -8.16 3.79 -1.61
N PHE A 130 -7.56 4.82 -2.19
CA PHE A 130 -7.54 6.17 -1.63
C PHE A 130 -8.95 6.71 -1.41
N ILE A 131 -9.83 6.59 -2.41
CA ILE A 131 -11.23 7.01 -2.31
C ILE A 131 -11.94 6.26 -1.18
N LEU A 132 -11.76 4.93 -1.09
CA LEU A 132 -12.38 4.13 -0.03
C LEU A 132 -11.87 4.53 1.37
N LEU A 133 -10.58 4.87 1.51
CA LEU A 133 -10.01 5.39 2.75
C LEU A 133 -10.66 6.71 3.14
N VAL A 134 -10.69 7.69 2.22
CA VAL A 134 -11.29 9.01 2.48
C VAL A 134 -12.78 8.91 2.79
N MET A 135 -13.54 8.14 1.99
CA MET A 135 -14.96 7.89 2.25
C MET A 135 -15.17 7.21 3.61
N GLY A 136 -14.34 6.24 3.96
CA GLY A 136 -14.39 5.55 5.24
C GLY A 136 -14.09 6.48 6.41
N TYR A 137 -13.14 7.39 6.25
CA TYR A 137 -12.78 8.38 7.26
C TYR A 137 -13.87 9.45 7.46
N CYS A 138 -14.47 9.94 6.38
CA CYS A 138 -15.45 11.04 6.43
C CYS A 138 -16.87 10.64 6.86
N LYS A 139 -17.20 9.34 6.92
CA LYS A 139 -18.58 8.88 7.18
C LYS A 139 -18.93 8.85 8.67
N ASP A 140 -18.91 7.67 9.31
CA ASP A 140 -19.77 7.44 10.48
C ASP A 140 -19.07 6.82 11.71
N ARG A 141 -17.81 6.37 11.61
CA ARG A 141 -17.13 5.71 12.75
C ARG A 141 -15.66 6.09 12.84
N PRO A 142 -15.18 6.51 14.04
CA PRO A 142 -13.82 6.98 14.20
C PRO A 142 -12.84 5.83 13.99
N ILE A 143 -11.82 6.11 13.17
CA ILE A 143 -10.55 5.43 13.31
C ILE A 143 -9.95 5.86 14.66
N ILE A 144 -9.43 4.90 15.42
CA ILE A 144 -8.96 5.09 16.80
C ILE A 144 -7.46 5.37 16.81
#